data_AF-A0A411G6Q9-F1
#
_entry.id   AF-A0A411G6Q9-F1
#
_cell.length_a   1.000
_cell.length_b   1.000
_cell.length_c   1.000
_cell.angle_alpha   90.00
_cell.angle_beta   90.00
_cell.angle_gamma   90.00
#
_symmetry.space_group_name_H-M   'P 1'
#
loop_
_entity.id
_entity.type
_entity.pdbx_description
1 polymer ?
#
loop_
_entity_poly.entity_id
_entity_poly.type
_entity_poly.pdbx_seq_one_letter_code
_entity_poly.pdbx_strand_id
1 'polypeptide(L)'
;FYYKIKRGGYINHSNNKNPHSVTMKLLILICLINCVFSSEEMFPRILIIGSGPSGIATASKLLQNGFRNLTILEAENRIGGRVHSIKIGKIFYLKKYKFIIVFLISF
;
A
#
# COMPACT_ATOMS: atom_id res chain seq x y z
N PHE A 1 -37.28 -59.38 40.10
CA PHE A 1 -35.99 -59.98 39.73
C PHE A 1 -35.19 -58.97 38.92
N TYR A 2 -34.25 -58.28 39.57
CA TYR A 2 -33.40 -57.26 38.93
C TYR A 2 -32.23 -57.95 38.23
N TYR A 3 -32.04 -57.70 36.92
CA TYR A 3 -30.85 -58.11 36.18
C TYR A 3 -29.80 -56.99 36.26
N LYS A 4 -28.57 -57.35 36.63
CA LYS A 4 -27.43 -56.46 36.85
C LYS A 4 -26.81 -56.07 35.49
N ILE A 5 -26.98 -54.80 35.10
CA ILE A 5 -26.34 -54.22 33.91
C ILE A 5 -24.86 -53.95 34.21
N LYS A 6 -23.95 -54.57 33.45
CA LYS A 6 -22.50 -54.28 33.48
C LYS A 6 -22.27 -52.81 33.07
N ARG A 7 -21.89 -51.97 34.02
CA ARG A 7 -21.39 -50.60 33.76
C ARG A 7 -20.03 -50.71 33.07
N GLY A 8 -20.02 -50.62 31.73
CA GLY A 8 -18.81 -50.38 30.95
C GLY A 8 -18.34 -48.95 31.19
N GLY A 9 -17.22 -48.78 31.91
CA GLY A 9 -16.60 -47.49 32.13
C GLY A 9 -15.89 -47.00 30.88
N TYR A 10 -16.20 -45.79 30.42
CA TYR A 10 -15.39 -45.08 29.43
C TYR A 10 -14.06 -44.71 30.09
N ILE A 11 -12.97 -45.37 29.69
CA ILE A 11 -11.61 -45.02 30.09
C ILE A 11 -11.20 -43.73 29.39
N ASN A 12 -11.31 -42.59 30.08
CA ASN A 12 -10.72 -41.35 29.64
C ASN A 12 -9.19 -41.50 29.71
N HIS A 13 -8.56 -41.84 28.59
CA HIS A 13 -7.10 -41.81 28.47
C HIS A 13 -6.65 -40.34 28.49
N SER A 14 -6.45 -39.82 29.70
CA SER A 14 -5.93 -38.47 29.94
C SER A 14 -4.48 -38.43 29.46
N ASN A 15 -4.29 -38.03 28.21
CA ASN A 15 -2.99 -37.78 27.62
C ASN A 15 -2.33 -36.61 28.37
N ASN A 16 -1.55 -36.91 29.41
CA ASN A 16 -0.74 -35.94 30.14
C ASN A 16 0.45 -35.52 29.26
N LYS A 17 0.17 -34.72 28.23
CA LYS A 17 1.20 -34.12 27.38
C LYS A 17 1.88 -33.03 28.20
N ASN A 18 3.18 -33.15 28.39
CA ASN A 18 3.98 -32.15 29.11
C ASN A 18 3.63 -30.72 28.64
N PRO A 19 3.28 -29.81 29.56
CA PRO A 19 2.77 -28.48 29.21
C PRO A 19 3.79 -27.68 28.39
N HIS A 20 5.09 -27.91 28.62
CA HIS A 20 6.17 -27.31 27.83
C HIS A 20 6.18 -27.76 26.35
N SER A 21 5.78 -29.00 26.03
CA SER A 21 5.74 -29.47 24.63
C SER A 21 4.54 -28.89 23.86
N VAL A 22 3.40 -28.71 24.54
CA VAL A 22 2.18 -28.16 23.94
C VAL A 22 2.31 -26.65 23.76
N THR A 23 2.86 -25.95 24.75
CA THR A 23 3.12 -24.50 24.67
C THR A 23 4.14 -24.16 23.58
N MET A 24 5.21 -24.95 23.43
CA MET A 24 6.18 -24.75 22.34
C MET A 24 5.56 -24.98 20.96
N LYS A 25 4.71 -26.00 20.80
CA LYS A 25 3.97 -26.24 19.54
C LYS A 25 3.01 -25.09 19.22
N LEU A 26 2.32 -24.55 20.23
CA LEU A 26 1.41 -23.43 20.07
C LEU A 26 2.17 -22.14 19.69
N LEU A 27 3.32 -21.89 20.31
CA LEU A 27 4.18 -20.74 20.01
C LEU A 27 4.72 -20.80 18.58
N ILE A 28 5.19 -21.98 18.15
CA ILE A 28 5.67 -22.21 16.78
C ILE A 28 4.54 -21.97 15.77
N LEU A 29 3.34 -22.45 16.05
CA LEU A 29 2.19 -22.25 15.17
C LEU A 29 1.84 -20.76 15.03
N ILE A 30 1.79 -20.02 16.14
CA ILE A 30 1.57 -18.57 16.15
C ILE A 30 2.66 -17.84 15.34
N CYS A 31 3.92 -18.26 15.52
CA CYS A 31 5.05 -17.67 14.81
C CYS A 31 4.97 -17.91 13.29
N LEU A 32 4.58 -19.12 12.86
CA LEU A 32 4.40 -19.46 11.45
C LEU A 32 3.26 -18.66 10.81
N ILE A 33 2.15 -18.46 11.52
CA ILE A 33 1.02 -17.66 11.04
C ILE A 33 1.44 -16.19 10.83
N ASN A 34 2.15 -15.60 11.79
CA ASN A 34 2.66 -14.23 11.67
C ASN A 34 3.74 -14.09 10.58
N CYS A 35 4.57 -15.12 10.38
CA CYS A 35 5.58 -15.15 9.34
C CYS A 35 4.96 -15.14 7.93
N VAL A 36 3.87 -15.89 7.71
CA VAL A 36 3.18 -15.92 6.42
C VAL A 36 2.47 -14.59 6.12
N PHE A 37 2.04 -13.87 7.15
CA PHE A 37 1.40 -12.56 7.01
C PHE A 37 2.35 -11.38 6.80
N SER A 38 3.65 -11.58 6.97
CA SER A 38 4.65 -10.51 6.84
C SER A 38 4.99 -10.27 5.36
N SER A 39 4.03 -9.77 4.59
CA SER A 39 4.28 -9.22 3.26
C SER A 39 4.76 -7.77 3.41
N GLU A 40 6.07 -7.58 3.50
CA GLU A 40 6.70 -6.27 3.37
C GLU A 40 6.59 -5.82 1.90
N GLU A 41 5.47 -5.23 1.54
CA GLU A 41 5.28 -4.56 0.25
C GLU A 41 6.28 -3.39 0.15
N MET A 42 7.40 -3.60 -0.55
CA MET A 42 8.37 -2.53 -0.81
C MET A 42 7.77 -1.56 -1.84
N PHE A 43 6.99 -0.59 -1.35
CA PHE A 43 6.39 0.42 -2.21
C PHE A 43 7.48 1.24 -2.93
N PRO A 44 7.48 1.30 -4.27
CA PRO A 44 8.47 2.08 -5.00
C PRO A 44 8.30 3.57 -4.67
N ARG A 45 9.43 4.23 -4.41
CA ARG A 45 9.49 5.68 -4.26
C ARG A 45 9.61 6.31 -5.63
N ILE A 46 8.65 7.16 -5.99
CA ILE A 46 8.57 7.74 -7.33
C ILE A 46 8.79 9.25 -7.23
N LEU A 47 9.79 9.73 -7.97
CA LEU A 47 10.12 11.15 -8.10
C LEU A 47 9.67 11.67 -9.47
N ILE A 48 8.80 12.68 -9.47
CA ILE A 48 8.33 13.38 -10.66
C ILE A 48 9.04 14.73 -10.74
N ILE A 49 9.70 15.01 -11.85
CA ILE A 49 10.37 16.29 -12.10
C ILE A 49 9.46 17.15 -12.98
N GLY A 50 9.04 18.29 -12.45
CA GLY A 50 8.09 19.23 -13.05
C GLY A 50 6.65 19.00 -12.61
N SER A 51 5.99 20.07 -12.17
CA SER A 51 4.59 20.16 -11.76
C SER A 51 3.73 20.92 -12.79
N GLY A 52 4.07 20.77 -14.08
CA GLY A 52 3.21 21.18 -15.20
C GLY A 52 2.05 20.21 -15.44
N PRO A 53 1.27 20.40 -16.53
CA PRO A 53 0.11 19.55 -16.83
C PRO A 53 0.47 18.05 -16.93
N SER A 54 1.62 17.73 -17.54
CA SER A 54 2.12 16.36 -17.63
C SER A 54 2.48 15.77 -16.27
N GLY A 55 3.24 16.49 -15.44
CA GLY A 55 3.64 16.01 -14.12
C GLY A 55 2.46 15.77 -13.18
N ILE A 56 1.49 16.68 -13.16
CA ILE A 56 0.24 16.52 -12.40
C ILE A 56 -0.58 15.33 -12.93
N ALA A 57 -0.68 15.16 -14.25
CA ALA A 57 -1.37 14.02 -14.85
C ALA A 57 -0.70 12.68 -14.47
N THR A 58 0.64 12.63 -14.51
CA THR A 58 1.42 11.46 -14.07
C THR A 58 1.17 11.15 -12.60
N ALA A 59 1.24 12.15 -11.71
CA ALA A 59 0.97 11.96 -10.28
C ALA A 59 -0.45 11.44 -10.04
N SER A 60 -1.45 12.03 -10.70
CA SER A 60 -2.85 11.60 -10.62
C SER A 60 -3.01 10.15 -11.08
N LYS A 61 -2.39 9.77 -12.19
CA LYS A 61 -2.47 8.40 -12.70
C LYS A 61 -1.77 7.40 -11.77
N LEU A 62 -0.64 7.76 -11.19
CA LEU A 62 0.07 6.89 -10.23
C LEU A 62 -0.74 6.70 -8.95
N LEU A 63 -1.33 7.77 -8.40
CA LEU A 63 -2.23 7.69 -7.24
C LEU A 63 -3.43 6.78 -7.52
N GLN A 64 -4.06 6.92 -8.70
CA GLN A 64 -5.20 6.07 -9.11
C GLN A 64 -4.83 4.59 -9.23
N ASN A 65 -3.57 4.28 -9.56
CA ASN A 65 -3.07 2.91 -9.65
C ASN A 65 -2.51 2.38 -8.31
N GLY A 66 -2.73 3.07 -7.19
CA GLY A 66 -2.36 2.59 -5.86
C GLY A 66 -0.93 2.95 -5.41
N PHE A 67 -0.15 3.67 -6.23
CA PHE A 67 1.14 4.19 -5.81
C PHE A 67 0.94 5.38 -4.87
N ARG A 68 1.47 5.30 -3.65
CA ARG A 68 1.29 6.34 -2.62
C ARG A 68 2.56 7.08 -2.25
N ASN A 69 3.74 6.55 -2.59
CA ASN A 69 5.03 7.13 -2.24
C ASN A 69 5.57 8.01 -3.38
N LEU A 70 4.99 9.20 -3.52
CA LEU A 70 5.24 10.12 -4.62
C LEU A 70 5.83 11.43 -4.11
N THR A 71 6.82 11.95 -4.81
CA THR A 71 7.34 13.31 -4.60
C THR A 71 7.40 14.04 -5.93
N ILE A 72 6.94 15.30 -5.96
CA ILE A 72 7.02 16.16 -7.13
C ILE A 72 8.00 17.30 -6.81
N LEU A 73 9.00 17.50 -7.68
CA LEU A 73 9.90 18.65 -7.61
C LEU A 73 9.62 19.59 -8.77
N GLU A 74 9.43 20.87 -8.47
CA GLU A 74 9.23 21.92 -9.45
C GLU A 74 10.33 22.97 -9.29
N ALA A 75 10.85 23.48 -10.41
CA ALA A 75 11.96 24.43 -10.39
C ALA A 75 11.48 25.83 -9.96
N GLU A 76 10.24 26.18 -10.31
CA GLU A 76 9.63 27.45 -9.94
C GLU A 76 8.86 27.37 -8.62
N ASN A 77 8.66 28.52 -7.96
CA ASN A 77 7.77 28.64 -6.79
C ASN A 77 6.27 28.66 -7.18
N ARG A 78 5.89 27.88 -8.20
CA ARG A 78 4.51 27.74 -8.66
C ARG A 78 4.34 26.47 -9.47
N ILE A 79 3.14 25.89 -9.40
CA ILE A 79 2.73 24.78 -10.27
C ILE A 79 2.19 25.30 -11.62
N GLY A 80 1.89 24.37 -12.54
CA GLY A 80 1.23 24.65 -13.82
C GLY A 80 2.19 24.77 -15.01
N GLY A 81 3.50 24.91 -14.76
CA GLY A 81 4.51 24.99 -15.82
C GLY A 81 4.18 26.11 -16.82
N ARG A 82 4.00 25.75 -18.10
CA ARG A 82 3.63 26.70 -19.17
C ARG A 82 2.19 27.22 -19.09
N VAL A 83 1.32 26.58 -18.30
CA VAL A 83 -0.04 27.07 -18.04
C VAL A 83 0.03 27.99 -16.83
N HIS A 84 0.09 29.29 -17.09
CA HIS A 84 0.20 30.30 -16.05
C HIS A 84 -0.78 31.44 -16.27
N SER A 85 -1.74 31.59 -15.36
CA SER A 85 -2.68 32.70 -15.36
C SER A 85 -2.15 33.84 -14.51
N ILE A 86 -2.04 35.04 -15.09
CA ILE A 86 -1.73 36.28 -14.40
C ILE A 86 -2.99 37.12 -14.25
N LYS A 87 -3.18 37.74 -13.09
CA LYS A 87 -4.30 38.63 -12.83
C LYS A 87 -3.92 40.06 -13.19
N ILE A 88 -4.67 40.71 -14.07
CA ILE A 88 -4.53 42.12 -14.42
C ILE A 88 -5.88 42.79 -14.14
N GLY A 89 -5.93 43.65 -13.12
CA GLY A 89 -7.18 44.21 -12.62
C GLY A 89 -8.13 43.12 -12.09
N LYS A 90 -9.33 43.01 -12.69
CA LYS A 90 -10.33 41.98 -12.37
C LYS A 90 -10.30 40.77 -13.33
N ILE A 91 -9.41 40.76 -14.32
CA ILE A 91 -9.38 39.75 -15.41
C ILE A 91 -8.14 38.87 -15.26
N PHE A 92 -8.28 37.59 -15.59
CA PHE A 92 -7.17 36.64 -15.66
C PHE A 92 -6.76 36.42 -17.12
N TYR A 93 -5.45 36.50 -17.39
CA TYR A 93 -4.86 36.26 -18.70
C TYR A 93 -3.89 35.09 -18.64
N LEU A 94 -3.93 34.21 -19.65
CA LEU A 94 -2.90 33.19 -19.81
C LEU A 94 -1.63 33.82 -20.35
N LYS A 95 -0.55 33.75 -19.57
CA LYS A 95 0.78 34.17 -20.00
C LYS A 95 1.33 33.10 -20.95
N LYS A 96 1.30 33.39 -22.25
CA LYS A 96 1.85 32.52 -23.29
C LYS A 96 3.38 32.61 -23.28
N TYR A 97 4.06 31.59 -22.75
CA TYR A 97 5.49 31.40 -22.99
C TYR A 97 5.65 30.69 -24.34
N LYS A 98 6.37 31.31 -25.28
CA LYS A 98 6.54 30.82 -26.66
C LYS A 98 7.68 29.80 -26.73
N PHE A 99 7.41 28.52 -26.44
CA PHE A 99 8.37 27.44 -26.74
C PHE A 99 7.70 26.10 -27.08
N ILE A 100 8.28 25.45 -28.09
CA ILE A 100 7.91 24.22 -28.77
C ILE A 100 7.72 23.05 -27.80
N ILE A 101 6.62 22.33 -27.98
CA ILE A 101 6.42 20.99 -27.42
C ILE A 101 6.96 20.01 -28.47
N VAL A 102 8.15 19.46 -28.26
CA VAL A 102 8.50 18.17 -28.85
C VAL A 102 8.01 17.11 -27.87
N PHE A 103 6.86 16.51 -28.14
CA PHE A 103 6.50 15.22 -27.54
C PHE A 103 7.14 14.16 -28.45
N LEU A 104 8.27 13.60 -28.03
CA LEU A 104 8.75 12.35 -28.57
C LEU A 104 8.97 11.42 -27.39
N ILE A 105 7.98 10.58 -27.09
CA ILE A 105 8.17 9.20 -26.64
C ILE A 105 6.95 8.45 -27.19
N SER A 106 7.15 7.75 -28.31
CA SER A 106 6.30 6.63 -28.70
C SER A 106 6.45 5.53 -27.65
N PHE A 107 5.34 4.90 -27.28
CA PHE A 107 5.36 3.56 -26.65
C PHE A 107 5.76 2.51 -27.69
#